data_AF-A0A519VLB4-F1
#
_entry.id   AF-A0A519VLB4-F1
#
_cell.length_a   1.000
_cell.length_b   1.000
_cell.length_c   1.000
_cell.angle_alpha   90.00
_cell.angle_beta   90.00
_cell.angle_gamma   90.00
#
_symmetry.space_group_name_H-M   'P 1'
#
loop_
_entity.id
_entity.type
_entity.pdbx_description
1 polymer ?
#
loop_
_entity_poly.entity_id
_entity_poly.type
_entity_poly.pdbx_seq_one_letter_code
_entity_poly.pdbx_strand_id
1 'polypeptide(L)'
;MITLKRSIFSAIIFVSVSFFPLLSSAQLTKSILLENGWKFSKGDFPSAAQINFNDKAWQSVTVPHDWAIYGPFDENNDLQITKITQNNETKETRKSGRTGALPYMGIGWYRTTFTVPAVSSNDEVTLMFDGVMSNATIYVNGKEVG
;
A
#
# COMPACT_ATOMS: atom_id res chain seq x y z
N MET A 1 11.81 -49.83 -77.03
CA MET A 1 10.60 -49.21 -76.45
C MET A 1 10.73 -49.28 -74.93
N ILE A 2 10.59 -48.14 -74.20
CA ILE A 2 10.50 -48.01 -72.71
C ILE A 2 11.88 -48.09 -71.98
N THR A 3 12.39 -47.18 -71.12
CA THR A 3 12.00 -45.86 -70.55
C THR A 3 13.24 -45.20 -69.88
N LEU A 4 13.24 -43.86 -69.82
CA LEU A 4 14.17 -42.96 -69.10
C LEU A 4 14.25 -43.20 -67.58
N LYS A 5 15.35 -42.74 -66.94
CA LYS A 5 15.27 -41.99 -65.66
C LYS A 5 16.46 -41.01 -65.48
N ARG A 6 16.13 -39.72 -65.40
CA ARG A 6 17.02 -38.58 -65.10
C ARG A 6 17.29 -38.58 -63.59
N SER A 7 18.55 -38.48 -63.17
CA SER A 7 18.92 -38.25 -61.77
C SER A 7 19.04 -36.75 -61.53
N ILE A 8 18.16 -36.21 -60.68
CA ILE A 8 18.16 -34.80 -60.27
C ILE A 8 18.97 -34.73 -58.98
N PHE A 9 20.13 -34.07 -59.01
CA PHE A 9 20.86 -33.67 -57.81
C PHE A 9 20.02 -32.64 -57.04
N SER A 10 19.43 -33.03 -55.91
CA SER A 10 18.85 -32.08 -54.96
C SER A 10 19.96 -31.59 -54.02
N ALA A 11 20.29 -30.30 -54.13
CA ALA A 11 21.13 -29.60 -53.16
C ALA A 11 20.32 -29.39 -51.88
N ILE A 12 20.78 -29.98 -50.78
CA ILE A 12 20.22 -29.77 -49.45
C ILE A 12 20.76 -28.42 -48.95
N ILE A 13 19.91 -27.39 -48.94
CA ILE A 13 20.19 -26.12 -48.27
C ILE A 13 19.97 -26.35 -46.77
N PHE A 14 21.06 -26.42 -46.01
CA PHE A 14 21.03 -26.36 -44.55
C PHE A 14 20.71 -24.91 -44.15
N VAL A 15 19.43 -24.60 -43.93
CA VAL A 15 19.02 -23.35 -43.26
C VAL A 15 19.35 -23.54 -41.78
N SER A 16 20.49 -23.01 -41.32
CA SER A 16 20.75 -22.92 -39.88
C SER A 16 19.78 -21.89 -39.29
N VAL A 17 18.70 -22.37 -38.70
CA VAL A 17 17.84 -21.56 -37.85
C VAL A 17 18.66 -21.23 -36.61
N SER A 18 19.31 -20.07 -36.61
CA SER A 18 19.97 -19.51 -35.43
C SER A 18 18.90 -19.22 -34.40
N PHE A 19 18.68 -20.19 -33.51
CA PHE A 19 17.86 -20.03 -32.32
C PHE A 19 18.61 -19.04 -31.41
N PHE A 20 18.30 -17.74 -31.53
CA PHE A 20 18.73 -16.75 -30.58
C PHE A 20 17.90 -16.95 -29.30
N PRO A 21 18.45 -17.50 -28.20
CA PRO A 21 17.75 -17.46 -26.94
C PRO A 21 17.54 -15.99 -26.56
N LEU A 22 16.29 -15.56 -26.53
CA LEU A 22 15.88 -14.35 -25.82
C LEU A 22 16.27 -14.53 -24.37
N LEU A 23 17.36 -13.88 -23.97
CA LEU A 23 17.72 -13.74 -22.57
C LEU A 23 16.62 -12.90 -21.90
N SER A 24 15.66 -13.60 -21.28
CA SER A 24 14.70 -12.97 -20.39
C SER A 24 15.44 -12.52 -19.15
N SER A 25 15.61 -11.20 -18.99
CA SER A 25 16.09 -10.63 -17.74
C SER A 25 14.97 -10.73 -16.71
N ALA A 26 15.14 -11.58 -15.71
CA ALA A 26 14.27 -11.56 -14.54
C ALA A 26 14.53 -10.26 -13.76
N GLN A 27 13.58 -9.31 -13.80
CA GLN A 27 13.63 -8.12 -12.95
C GLN A 27 13.47 -8.58 -11.50
N LEU A 28 14.52 -8.49 -10.70
CA LEU A 28 14.46 -8.81 -9.28
C LEU A 28 13.74 -7.69 -8.53
N THR A 29 12.50 -7.94 -8.09
CA THR A 29 11.83 -7.04 -7.15
C THR A 29 12.49 -7.16 -5.78
N LYS A 30 12.97 -6.03 -5.26
CA LYS A 30 13.46 -5.93 -3.88
C LYS A 30 12.43 -5.19 -3.04
N SER A 31 11.88 -5.88 -2.05
CA SER A 31 10.95 -5.29 -1.08
C SER A 31 11.68 -4.97 0.22
N ILE A 32 11.43 -3.78 0.76
CA ILE A 32 11.88 -3.38 2.09
C ILE A 32 10.63 -3.12 2.91
N LEU A 33 10.53 -3.78 4.05
CA LEU A 33 9.43 -3.59 4.96
C LEU A 33 9.72 -2.38 5.86
N LEU A 34 8.77 -1.44 5.92
CA LEU A 34 8.89 -0.20 6.69
C LEU A 34 8.07 -0.31 7.99
N GLU A 35 8.38 -1.27 8.87
CA GLU A 35 7.63 -1.42 10.14
C GLU A 35 8.08 -0.40 11.19
N ASN A 36 9.37 -0.10 11.22
CA ASN A 36 10.01 0.67 12.29
C ASN A 36 10.33 2.10 11.86
N GLY A 37 10.65 2.95 12.84
CA GLY A 37 11.09 4.33 12.60
C GLY A 37 9.95 5.33 12.38
N TRP A 38 8.70 4.91 12.58
CA TRP A 38 7.55 5.79 12.47
C TRP A 38 7.39 6.68 13.71
N LYS A 39 6.90 7.89 13.45
CA LYS A 39 6.47 8.87 14.43
C LYS A 39 4.98 9.10 14.29
N PHE A 40 4.26 9.13 15.40
CA PHE A 40 2.82 9.31 15.44
C PHE A 40 2.43 10.49 16.36
N SER A 41 1.44 11.25 15.91
CA SER A 41 0.74 12.23 16.74
C SER A 41 -0.74 12.31 16.37
N LYS A 42 -1.62 12.29 17.38
CA LYS A 42 -3.05 12.56 17.20
C LYS A 42 -3.27 14.07 17.19
N GLY A 43 -4.02 14.56 16.21
CA GLY A 43 -4.29 15.98 16.02
C GLY A 43 -4.10 16.40 14.56
N ASP A 44 -4.55 17.60 14.25
CA ASP A 44 -4.34 18.21 12.94
C ASP A 44 -3.08 19.08 12.96
N PHE A 45 -2.14 18.76 12.06
CA PHE A 45 -0.87 19.47 11.90
C PHE A 45 -0.72 19.84 10.41
N PRO A 46 -1.28 20.95 9.93
CA PRO A 46 -1.29 21.28 8.50
C PRO A 46 0.09 21.38 7.85
N SER A 47 1.12 21.72 8.65
CA SER A 47 2.51 21.80 8.19
C SER A 47 3.28 20.47 8.28
N ALA A 48 2.67 19.40 8.81
CA ALA A 48 3.35 18.12 9.02
C ALA A 48 3.66 17.36 7.73
N ALA A 49 3.17 17.81 6.57
CA ALA A 49 3.66 17.32 5.28
C ALA A 49 5.06 17.84 4.92
N GLN A 50 5.50 18.97 5.49
CA GLN A 50 6.78 19.60 5.14
C GLN A 50 7.97 18.71 5.53
N ILE A 51 9.00 18.72 4.68
CA ILE A 51 10.22 17.90 4.86
C ILE A 51 10.91 18.24 6.19
N ASN A 52 11.01 19.52 6.51
CA ASN A 52 11.70 20.05 7.69
C ASN A 52 10.81 20.22 8.93
N PHE A 53 9.61 19.64 8.92
CA PHE A 53 8.72 19.66 10.08
C PHE A 53 9.39 18.96 11.29
N ASN A 54 9.32 19.59 12.46
CA ASN A 54 9.92 19.07 13.68
C ASN A 54 8.95 18.12 14.41
N ASP A 55 9.13 16.82 14.21
CA ASP A 55 8.35 15.75 14.83
C ASP A 55 9.05 15.11 16.06
N LYS A 56 10.10 15.75 16.62
CA LYS A 56 10.87 15.18 17.74
C LYS A 56 10.04 14.82 18.97
N ALA A 57 8.95 15.55 19.21
CA ALA A 57 8.05 15.32 20.34
C ALA A 57 6.99 14.23 20.07
N TRP A 58 6.91 13.72 18.84
CA TRP A 58 5.92 12.70 18.47
C TRP A 58 6.31 11.32 19.01
N GLN A 59 5.27 10.52 19.27
CA GLN A 59 5.44 9.17 19.78
C GLN A 59 6.16 8.31 18.75
N SER A 60 7.19 7.56 19.17
CA SER A 60 7.78 6.54 18.31
C SER A 60 6.87 5.32 18.30
N VAL A 61 6.52 4.83 17.12
CA VAL A 61 5.64 3.66 16.95
C VAL A 61 6.21 2.69 15.92
N THR A 62 5.78 1.45 16.00
CA THR A 62 5.99 0.42 14.98
C THR A 62 4.64 0.12 14.36
N VAL A 63 4.58 0.04 13.02
CA VAL A 63 3.36 -0.36 12.31
C VAL A 63 3.32 -1.89 12.14
N PRO A 64 2.13 -2.52 12.15
CA PRO A 64 0.79 -1.92 12.21
C PRO A 64 0.50 -1.27 13.58
N HIS A 65 -0.18 -0.12 13.55
CA HIS A 65 -0.47 0.68 14.75
C HIS A 65 -1.92 1.18 14.74
N ASP A 66 -2.59 1.07 15.89
CA ASP A 66 -3.91 1.64 16.14
C ASP A 66 -3.82 2.60 17.33
N TRP A 67 -4.16 3.87 17.15
CA TRP A 67 -4.14 4.84 18.24
C TRP A 67 -5.35 4.73 19.17
N ALA A 68 -6.46 4.20 18.68
CA ALA A 68 -7.75 4.24 19.37
C ALA A 68 -7.75 3.30 20.57
N ILE A 69 -7.03 2.17 20.46
CA ILE A 69 -6.93 1.13 21.48
C ILE A 69 -6.34 1.61 22.81
N TYR A 70 -5.59 2.71 22.81
CA TYR A 70 -5.03 3.31 24.02
C TYR A 70 -5.98 4.29 24.72
N GLY A 71 -7.10 4.64 24.07
CA GLY A 71 -8.09 5.54 24.63
C GLY A 71 -9.05 4.84 25.60
N PRO A 72 -9.77 5.62 26.44
CA PRO A 72 -10.77 5.05 27.34
C PRO A 72 -11.97 4.51 26.55
N PHE A 73 -12.59 3.46 27.08
CA PHE A 73 -13.89 3.00 26.64
C PHE A 73 -14.98 3.97 27.12
N ASP A 74 -15.75 4.53 26.20
CA ASP A 74 -16.87 5.45 26.49
C ASP A 74 -17.98 5.27 25.44
N GLU A 75 -19.22 5.05 25.90
CA GLU A 75 -20.39 4.90 25.03
C GLU A 75 -20.60 6.10 24.11
N ASN A 76 -20.15 7.29 24.52
CA ASN A 76 -20.28 8.51 23.73
C ASN A 76 -19.35 8.53 22.50
N ASN A 77 -18.31 7.68 22.47
CA ASN A 77 -17.43 7.56 21.31
C ASN A 77 -18.13 6.95 20.09
N ASP A 78 -19.21 6.18 20.30
CA ASP A 78 -19.93 5.49 19.22
C ASP A 78 -21.45 5.50 19.36
N LEU A 79 -21.97 6.44 20.16
CA LEU A 79 -23.39 6.60 20.40
C LEU A 79 -24.14 6.92 19.11
N GLN A 80 -25.18 6.13 18.85
CA GLN A 80 -26.13 6.34 17.77
C GLN A 80 -27.54 6.42 18.33
N ILE A 81 -28.32 7.36 17.80
CA ILE A 81 -29.76 7.46 18.07
C ILE A 81 -30.43 7.05 16.77
N THR A 82 -30.91 5.80 16.73
CA THR A 82 -31.48 5.22 15.52
C THR A 82 -32.57 4.21 15.87
N LYS A 83 -33.43 3.93 14.90
CA LYS A 83 -34.50 2.94 14.98
C LYS A 83 -34.10 1.71 14.18
N ILE A 84 -33.95 0.56 14.84
CA ILE A 84 -33.61 -0.70 14.16
C ILE A 84 -34.90 -1.41 13.74
N THR A 85 -35.24 -1.34 12.46
CA THR A 85 -36.45 -1.98 11.91
C THR A 85 -36.38 -3.51 11.97
N GLN A 86 -35.19 -4.10 11.90
CA GLN A 86 -34.96 -5.54 12.06
C GLN A 86 -35.41 -6.06 13.43
N ASN A 87 -35.43 -5.19 14.45
CA ASN A 87 -35.89 -5.51 15.80
C ASN A 87 -37.35 -5.08 16.05
N ASN A 88 -38.10 -4.71 15.00
CA ASN A 88 -39.46 -4.14 15.09
C ASN A 88 -39.54 -2.90 16.01
N GLU A 89 -38.48 -2.10 16.10
CA GLU A 89 -38.49 -0.88 16.90
C GLU A 89 -39.43 0.17 16.28
N THR A 90 -40.27 0.79 17.11
CA THR A 90 -41.25 1.83 16.70
C THR A 90 -40.77 3.25 16.97
N LYS A 91 -39.68 3.42 17.72
CA LYS A 91 -39.06 4.70 18.07
C LYS A 91 -37.54 4.58 18.07
N GLU A 92 -36.85 5.70 17.92
CA GLU A 92 -35.39 5.74 18.03
C GLU A 92 -34.95 5.40 19.45
N THR A 93 -33.87 4.64 19.57
CA THR A 93 -33.26 4.30 20.84
C THR A 93 -31.75 4.48 20.78
N ARG A 94 -31.12 4.65 21.94
CA ARG A 94 -29.66 4.77 22.05
C ARG A 94 -29.02 3.41 21.79
N LYS A 95 -28.03 3.38 20.90
CA LYS A 95 -27.19 2.23 20.57
C LYS A 95 -25.72 2.65 20.68
N SER A 96 -24.87 1.74 21.14
CA SER A 96 -23.43 1.92 21.30
C SER A 96 -22.75 0.55 21.14
N GLY A 97 -21.42 0.51 21.06
CA GLY A 97 -20.61 -0.70 20.97
C GLY A 97 -20.23 -1.11 19.55
N ARG A 98 -20.62 -0.34 18.52
CA ARG A 98 -20.32 -0.65 17.11
C ARG A 98 -18.83 -0.57 16.80
N THR A 99 -18.09 0.30 17.49
CA THR A 99 -16.63 0.47 17.32
C THR A 99 -15.89 0.10 18.60
N GLY A 100 -16.52 -0.72 19.44
CA GLY A 100 -16.00 -1.08 20.75
C GLY A 100 -15.93 0.10 21.72
N ALA A 101 -16.71 1.18 21.51
CA ALA A 101 -16.70 2.38 22.37
C ALA A 101 -15.31 3.06 22.51
N LEU A 102 -14.39 2.82 21.58
CA LEU A 102 -13.07 3.45 21.55
C LEU A 102 -13.10 4.80 20.83
N PRO A 103 -12.23 5.77 21.19
CA PRO A 103 -12.17 7.10 20.58
C PRO A 103 -11.42 7.07 19.23
N TYR A 104 -11.99 6.32 18.28
CA TYR A 104 -11.39 6.03 16.97
C TYR A 104 -11.33 7.26 16.06
N MET A 105 -12.25 8.21 16.23
CA MET A 105 -12.36 9.39 15.38
C MET A 105 -11.24 10.41 15.62
N GLY A 106 -10.90 11.13 14.55
CA GLY A 106 -9.98 12.25 14.56
C GLY A 106 -8.98 12.20 13.40
N ILE A 107 -8.10 13.20 13.37
CA ILE A 107 -6.95 13.25 12.47
C ILE A 107 -5.74 12.72 13.24
N GLY A 108 -4.92 11.91 12.59
CA GLY A 108 -3.64 11.50 13.13
C GLY A 108 -2.61 11.44 12.02
N TRP A 109 -1.39 11.84 12.37
CA TRP A 109 -0.29 11.92 11.44
C TRP A 109 0.74 10.85 11.74
N TYR A 110 1.21 10.21 10.67
CA TYR A 110 2.32 9.28 10.68
C TYR A 110 3.45 9.85 9.83
N ARG A 111 4.67 9.89 10.36
CA ARG A 111 5.88 10.35 9.66
C ARG A 111 6.98 9.32 9.79
N THR A 112 7.69 9.05 8.70
CA THR A 112 8.88 8.20 8.69
C THR A 112 9.90 8.76 7.71
N THR A 113 11.17 8.45 7.95
CA THR A 113 12.28 8.77 7.04
C THR A 113 13.07 7.50 6.82
N PHE A 114 13.29 7.14 5.56
CA PHE A 114 14.02 5.93 5.18
C PHE A 114 14.89 6.22 3.96
N THR A 115 15.91 5.40 3.76
CA THR A 115 16.81 5.50 2.62
C THR A 115 16.40 4.48 1.57
N VAL A 116 16.19 4.95 0.34
CA VAL A 116 16.00 4.09 -0.82
C VAL A 116 17.38 3.61 -1.28
N PRO A 117 17.61 2.30 -1.47
CA PRO A 117 18.86 1.79 -2.05
C PRO A 117 19.14 2.42 -3.41
N ALA A 118 20.38 2.29 -3.89
CA ALA A 118 20.73 2.73 -5.24
C ALA A 118 19.80 2.05 -6.27
N VAL A 119 19.13 2.88 -7.06
CA VAL A 119 18.23 2.49 -8.15
C VAL A 119 18.78 3.04 -9.46
N SER A 120 18.64 2.29 -10.54
CA SER A 120 18.93 2.72 -11.90
C SER A 120 17.80 3.61 -12.43
N SER A 121 18.04 4.32 -13.54
CA SER A 121 17.00 5.13 -14.20
C SER A 121 15.83 4.31 -14.76
N ASN A 122 16.00 3.00 -14.89
CA ASN A 122 14.97 2.10 -15.42
C ASN A 122 14.19 1.40 -14.30
N ASP A 123 14.53 1.66 -13.04
CA ASP A 123 13.86 1.02 -11.91
C ASP A 123 12.62 1.83 -11.49
N GLU A 124 11.57 1.11 -11.10
CA GLU A 124 10.36 1.68 -10.51
C GLU A 124 10.38 1.48 -8.99
N VAL A 125 9.97 2.51 -8.25
CA VAL A 125 9.88 2.48 -6.78
C VAL A 125 8.45 2.71 -6.36
N THR A 126 7.86 1.71 -5.70
CA THR A 126 6.48 1.75 -5.20
C THR A 126 6.48 1.79 -3.68
N LEU A 127 5.72 2.72 -3.09
CA LEU A 127 5.36 2.70 -1.69
C LEU A 127 3.98 2.06 -1.55
N MET A 128 3.88 0.98 -0.79
CA MET A 128 2.65 0.18 -0.67
C MET A 128 2.18 0.10 0.77
N PHE A 129 0.88 0.30 0.98
CA PHE A 129 0.20 0.11 2.25
C PHE A 129 -0.86 -0.98 2.08
N ASP A 130 -0.86 -1.98 2.95
CA ASP A 130 -1.86 -3.05 2.93
C ASP A 130 -3.25 -2.51 3.35
N GLY A 131 -3.28 -1.58 4.31
CA GLY A 131 -4.49 -0.87 4.69
C GLY A 131 -4.22 0.30 5.62
N VAL A 132 -4.99 1.38 5.46
CA VAL A 132 -5.00 2.55 6.35
C VAL A 132 -6.45 2.94 6.63
N MET A 133 -6.87 2.85 7.89
CA MET A 133 -8.18 3.30 8.34
C MET A 133 -8.08 4.77 8.83
N SER A 134 -8.75 5.75 8.23
CA SER A 134 -9.43 5.76 6.93
C SER A 134 -9.25 7.15 6.31
N ASN A 135 -9.51 7.30 5.01
CA ASN A 135 -9.28 8.55 4.28
C ASN A 135 -7.82 9.04 4.40
N ALA A 136 -6.90 8.13 4.14
CA ALA A 136 -5.48 8.46 4.16
C ALA A 136 -5.16 9.48 3.05
N THR A 137 -4.27 10.41 3.37
CA THR A 137 -3.60 11.27 2.38
C THR A 137 -2.11 11.11 2.58
N ILE A 138 -1.40 10.77 1.51
CA ILE A 138 0.00 10.40 1.52
C ILE A 138 0.82 11.53 0.93
N TYR A 139 1.86 11.91 1.65
CA TYR A 139 2.84 12.89 1.21
C TYR A 139 4.22 12.23 1.11
N VAL A 140 4.91 12.42 -0.01
CA VAL A 140 6.29 12.00 -0.21
C VAL A 140 7.13 13.24 -0.45
N ASN A 141 8.12 13.48 0.43
CA ASN A 141 9.00 14.66 0.37
C ASN A 141 8.22 15.99 0.22
N GLY A 142 7.11 16.14 0.95
CA GLY A 142 6.28 17.34 0.94
C GLY A 142 5.28 17.46 -0.22
N LYS A 143 5.23 16.49 -1.12
CA LYS A 143 4.26 16.46 -2.22
C LYS A 143 3.19 15.41 -1.97
N GLU A 144 1.92 15.79 -2.13
CA GLU A 144 0.80 14.86 -2.09
C GLU A 144 0.85 13.88 -3.27
N VAL A 145 0.63 12.59 -2.99
CA VAL A 145 0.71 11.52 -4.00
C VAL A 145 -0.56 10.66 -4.09
N GLY A 146 -1.51 10.81 -3.16
CA GLY A 146 -2.80 10.12 -3.18
C GLY A 146 -3.40 9.93 -1.80
#